data_AF-X1GEJ2-F1
#
_entry.id   AF-X1GEJ2-F1
#
_cell.length_a   1.000
_cell.length_b   1.000
_cell.length_c   1.000
_cell.angle_alpha   90.00
_cell.angle_beta   90.00
_cell.angle_gamma   90.00
#
_symmetry.space_group_name_H-M   'P 1'
#
loop_
_entity.id
_entity.type
_entity.pdbx_description
1 polymer ?
#
loop_
_entity_poly.entity_id
_entity_poly.type
_entity_poly.pdbx_seq_one_letter_code
_entity_poly.pdbx_strand_id
1 'polypeptide(L)'
;MSYKVTLEVFEGPLDLLLYLIKKEEIDIYHIPIAKITGQYLEYLDLMQLLDLHLAGEFLVMTSTLIQIKSKMLLPIEERGVEE
;
A
#
# COMPACT_ATOMS: atom_id res chain seq x y z
N MET A 1 5.20 23.71 16.17
CA MET A 1 3.99 23.73 15.31
C MET A 1 3.38 22.34 15.39
N SER A 2 2.20 22.22 16.00
CA SER A 2 1.51 20.94 16.14
C SER A 2 0.79 20.62 14.84
N TYR A 3 1.36 19.73 14.01
CA TYR A 3 0.64 19.19 12.87
C TYR A 3 -0.50 18.32 13.41
N LYS A 4 -1.73 18.84 13.34
CA LYS A 4 -2.94 18.05 13.49
C LYS A 4 -3.03 17.16 12.24
N VAL A 5 -2.56 15.93 12.37
CA VAL A 5 -2.83 14.90 11.36
C VAL A 5 -4.29 14.51 11.55
N THR A 6 -5.19 15.21 10.88
CA THR A 6 -6.54 14.71 10.63
C THR A 6 -6.38 13.51 9.73
N LEU A 7 -6.42 12.31 10.30
CA LEU A 7 -6.67 11.11 9.51
C LEU A 7 -8.02 11.32 8.85
N GLU A 8 -8.00 11.53 7.54
CA GLU A 8 -9.20 11.41 6.72
C GLU A 8 -9.80 10.04 7.03
N VAL A 9 -11.09 10.00 7.37
CA VAL A 9 -11.79 8.75 7.66
C VAL A 9 -11.95 8.04 6.31
N PHE A 10 -10.92 7.31 5.90
CA PHE A 10 -10.99 6.50 4.69
C PHE A 10 -12.04 5.40 4.90
N GLU A 11 -12.92 5.23 3.92
CA GLU A 11 -13.98 4.22 3.99
C GLU A 11 -13.43 2.78 3.82
N GLY A 12 -12.15 2.64 3.46
CA GLY A 12 -11.49 1.34 3.33
C GLY A 12 -10.10 1.40 2.73
N PRO A 13 -9.44 0.24 2.54
CA PRO A 13 -8.06 0.15 2.09
C PRO A 13 -7.84 0.64 0.64
N LEU A 14 -8.84 0.51 -0.23
CA LEU A 14 -8.78 0.98 -1.62
C LEU A 14 -8.82 2.50 -1.73
N ASP A 15 -9.59 3.16 -0.87
CA ASP A 15 -9.69 4.61 -0.84
C ASP A 15 -8.36 5.24 -0.38
N LEU A 16 -7.74 4.65 0.64
CA LEU A 16 -6.38 5.01 1.05
C LEU A 16 -5.38 4.83 -0.10
N LEU A 17 -5.45 3.73 -0.86
CA LEU A 17 -4.57 3.55 -2.02
C LEU A 17 -4.80 4.61 -3.10
N LEU A 18 -6.05 4.93 -3.41
CA LEU A 18 -6.39 5.96 -4.38
C LEU A 18 -5.88 7.33 -3.94
N TYR A 19 -6.01 7.66 -2.65
CA TYR A 19 -5.44 8.86 -2.07
C TYR A 19 -3.92 8.91 -2.22
N LEU A 20 -3.21 7.82 -1.88
CA LEU A 20 -1.75 7.74 -1.99
C LEU A 20 -1.27 7.88 -3.43
N ILE A 21 -1.94 7.24 -4.39
CA ILE A 21 -1.62 7.35 -5.82
C ILE A 21 -1.82 8.78 -6.32
N LYS A 22 -2.93 9.44 -5.92
CA LYS A 22 -3.21 10.84 -6.28
C LYS A 22 -2.19 11.80 -5.65
N LYS A 23 -1.85 11.61 -4.37
CA LYS A 23 -0.90 12.45 -3.63
C LYS A 23 0.50 12.43 -4.23
N GLU A 24 0.92 11.29 -4.75
CA GLU A 24 2.24 11.09 -5.35
C GLU A 24 2.29 11.41 -6.85
N GLU A 25 1.17 11.87 -7.44
CA GLU A 25 1.02 12.11 -8.89
C GLU A 25 1.53 10.91 -9.74
N ILE A 26 1.31 9.70 -9.23
CA ILE A 26 1.76 8.48 -9.88
C ILE A 26 0.80 8.15 -11.02
N ASP A 27 1.36 7.87 -12.21
CA ASP A 27 0.58 7.28 -13.30
C ASP A 27 0.02 5.91 -12.86
N ILE A 28 -1.30 5.76 -12.94
CA ILE A 28 -2.00 4.52 -12.58
C ILE A 28 -1.52 3.31 -13.39
N TYR A 29 -0.94 3.52 -14.57
CA TYR A 29 -0.37 2.47 -15.40
C TYR A 29 1.06 2.07 -14.96
N HIS A 30 1.75 2.93 -14.22
CA HIS A 30 3.14 2.75 -13.78
C HIS A 30 3.27 3.00 -12.27
N ILE A 31 2.59 2.18 -11.49
CA ILE A 31 2.61 2.31 -10.03
C ILE A 31 3.90 1.68 -9.48
N PRO A 32 4.82 2.45 -8.86
CA PRO A 32 5.93 1.88 -8.11
C PRO A 32 5.40 1.21 -6.84
N ILE A 33 5.01 -0.07 -6.96
CA ILE A 33 4.41 -0.86 -5.87
C ILE A 33 5.26 -0.76 -4.60
N ALA A 34 6.58 -0.82 -4.72
CA ALA A 34 7.48 -0.73 -3.57
C ALA A 34 7.31 0.56 -2.75
N LYS A 35 7.03 1.70 -3.40
CA LYS A 35 6.83 3.02 -2.78
C LYS A 35 5.43 3.12 -2.17
N ILE A 36 4.39 2.74 -2.92
CA ILE A 36 3.00 2.75 -2.45
C ILE A 36 2.82 1.82 -1.25
N THR A 37 3.38 0.62 -1.27
CA THR A 37 3.32 -0.31 -0.12
C THR A 37 3.99 0.28 1.12
N GLY A 38 5.11 0.98 0.97
CA GLY A 38 5.79 1.62 2.11
C GLY A 38 4.94 2.70 2.75
N GLN A 39 4.36 3.58 1.93
CA GLN A 39 3.49 4.66 2.42
C GLN A 39 2.18 4.14 3.01
N TYR A 40 1.62 3.08 2.41
CA TYR A 40 0.45 2.40 2.93
C TYR A 40 0.70 1.85 4.33
N LEU A 41 1.85 1.19 4.55
CA LEU A 41 2.26 0.69 5.86
C LEU A 41 2.47 1.81 6.89
N GLU A 42 3.15 2.90 6.51
CA GLU A 42 3.34 4.06 7.40
C GLU A 42 1.99 4.65 7.85
N TYR A 43 1.03 4.78 6.93
CA TYR A 43 -0.31 5.26 7.27
C TYR A 43 -1.05 4.30 8.20
N LEU A 44 -0.88 3.00 7.98
CA LEU A 44 -1.49 1.95 8.79
C LEU A 44 -0.93 1.93 10.21
N ASP A 45 0.37 2.15 10.38
CA ASP A 45 1.02 2.27 11.69
C ASP A 45 0.51 3.50 12.46
N LEU A 46 0.28 4.62 11.75
CA LEU A 46 -0.35 5.82 12.33
C LEU A 46 -1.81 5.57 12.74
N MET A 47 -2.54 4.73 12.00
CA MET A 47 -3.95 4.39 12.27
C MET A 47 -4.12 3.31 13.35
N GLN A 48 -3.23 2.32 13.44
CA GLN A 48 -3.32 1.25 14.45
C GLN A 48 -3.18 1.77 15.89
N LEU A 49 -2.53 2.92 16.08
CA LEU A 49 -2.51 3.63 17.36
C LEU A 49 -3.88 4.17 17.78
N LEU A 50 -4.84 4.25 16.85
CA LEU A 50 -6.10 4.97 17.03
C LEU A 50 -7.34 4.06 16.96
N ASP A 51 -7.34 2.97 16.18
CA ASP A 51 -8.49 2.04 16.16
C ASP A 51 -8.15 0.62 15.65
N LEU A 52 -8.40 -0.40 16.49
CA LEU A 52 -8.10 -1.80 16.19
C LEU A 52 -9.20 -2.47 15.33
N HIS A 53 -10.42 -1.90 15.32
CA HIS A 53 -11.58 -2.53 14.65
C HIS A 53 -11.50 -2.44 13.13
N LEU A 54 -10.80 -1.42 12.60
CA LEU A 54 -10.57 -1.22 11.16
C LEU A 54 -9.48 -2.14 10.60
N ALA A 55 -8.70 -2.83 11.44
CA ALA A 55 -7.45 -3.46 11.01
C ALA A 55 -7.62 -4.66 10.06
N GLY A 56 -8.77 -5.35 10.07
CA GLY A 56 -8.98 -6.60 9.32
C GLY A 56 -8.83 -6.48 7.80
N GLU A 57 -9.60 -5.57 7.18
CA GLU A 57 -9.55 -5.36 5.72
C GLU A 57 -8.21 -4.76 5.27
N PHE A 58 -7.63 -3.91 6.11
CA PHE A 58 -6.33 -3.31 5.91
C PHE A 58 -5.19 -4.33 5.99
N LEU A 59 -5.30 -5.34 6.87
CA LEU A 59 -4.36 -6.47 6.95
C LEU A 59 -4.38 -7.33 5.67
N VAL A 60 -5.57 -7.60 5.13
CA VAL A 60 -5.72 -8.33 3.87
C VAL A 60 -5.05 -7.56 2.73
N MET A 61 -5.28 -6.25 2.63
CA MET A 61 -4.64 -5.44 1.59
C MET A 61 -3.12 -5.35 1.80
N THR A 62 -2.66 -5.17 3.04
CA THR A 62 -1.23 -5.13 3.38
C THR A 62 -0.50 -6.40 2.92
N SER A 63 -1.05 -7.57 3.29
CA SER A 63 -0.47 -8.86 2.90
C SER A 63 -0.41 -9.02 1.39
N THR A 64 -1.43 -8.55 0.67
CA THR A 64 -1.48 -8.56 -0.79
C THR A 64 -0.38 -7.70 -1.40
N LEU A 65 -0.20 -6.47 -0.91
CA LEU A 65 0.84 -5.55 -1.39
C LEU A 65 2.25 -6.11 -1.14
N ILE A 66 2.49 -6.68 0.05
CA ILE A 66 3.77 -7.32 0.38
C ILE A 66 4.02 -8.51 -0.55
N GLN A 67 3.00 -9.32 -0.84
CA GLN A 67 3.13 -10.44 -1.76
C GLN A 67 3.48 -9.98 -3.17
N ILE A 68 2.82 -8.94 -3.69
CA ILE A 68 3.11 -8.36 -5.01
C ILE A 68 4.53 -7.82 -5.04
N LYS A 69 4.92 -7.01 -4.04
CA LYS A 69 6.28 -6.47 -3.93
C LYS A 69 7.33 -7.58 -3.89
N SER A 70 7.10 -8.63 -3.10
CA SER A 70 7.99 -9.79 -3.02
C SER A 70 8.14 -10.45 -4.39
N LYS A 71 7.04 -10.77 -5.08
CA LYS A 71 7.07 -11.36 -6.43
C LYS A 71 7.78 -10.49 -7.47
N MET A 72 7.62 -9.17 -7.39
CA MET A 72 8.28 -8.24 -8.31
C MET A 72 9.79 -8.10 -8.06
N LEU A 73 10.23 -8.32 -6.81
CA LEU A 73 11.64 -8.28 -6.43
C LEU A 73 12.36 -9.61 -6.65
N LEU A 74 11.62 -10.72 -6.74
CA LEU A 74 12.22 -11.99 -7.11
C LEU A 74 12.84 -11.83 -8.51
N PRO A 75 14.08 -12.33 -8.71
CA PRO A 75 14.62 -12.43 -10.05
C PRO A 75 13.61 -13.21 -10.87
N ILE A 76 13.30 -12.66 -12.05
CA ILE A 76 12.64 -13.43 -13.09
C ILE A 76 13.65 -14.54 -13.35
N GLU A 77 13.48 -15.73 -12.75
CA GLU A 77 14.03 -16.92 -13.37
C GLU A 77 13.62 -16.74 -14.83
N GLU A 78 14.60 -16.73 -15.73
CA GLU A 78 14.34 -17.10 -17.11
C GLU A 78 13.57 -18.42 -17.00
N ARG A 79 12.24 -18.33 -16.89
CA ARG A 79 11.33 -19.40 -17.19
C ARG A 79 11.79 -19.73 -18.57
N GLY A 80 12.49 -20.86 -18.67
CA GLY A 80 13.02 -21.36 -19.92
C GLY A 80 11.97 -21.05 -20.96
N VAL A 81 12.38 -20.28 -21.96
CA VAL A 81 11.82 -20.42 -23.28
C VAL A 81 12.12 -21.88 -23.64
N GLU A 82 11.31 -22.79 -23.10
CA GLU A 82 11.18 -24.12 -23.65
C GLU A 82 10.30 -23.91 -24.87
N GLU A 83 10.94 -24.13 -26.01
CA GLU A 83 10.43 -24.05 -27.38
C GLU A 83 9.08 -24.76 -27.58
#